data_AF-S6V460-F1
#
_entry.id   AF-S6V460-F1
#
_cell.length_a   1.000
_cell.length_b   1.000
_cell.length_c   1.000
_cell.angle_alpha   90.00
_cell.angle_beta   90.00
_cell.angle_gamma   90.00
#
_symmetry.space_group_name_H-M   'P 1'
#
loop_
_entity.id
_entity.type
_entity.pdbx_description
1 polymer ?
#
loop_
_entity_poly.entity_id
_entity_poly.type
_entity_poly.pdbx_seq_one_letter_code
_entity_poly.pdbx_strand_id
1 'polypeptide(L)'
;MPSALWSFTLDFYARPGVEQACLTLQANGGNVCMVLCGVWLGARDVACTAQRLAQIRQLATPWHDDVVRPLRNLRSEWRNAALEDAALGGLRAKVKALELEAEQSLLTQLEGLSADWPAGEARDAEEWLIGLVDERAEGGVEGNRDALHVLRIAVGRSDDQP
;
A
#
# COMPACT_ATOMS: atom_id res chain seq x y z
N MET A 1 -10.41 7.11 16.58
CA MET A 1 -8.95 7.03 16.39
C MET A 1 -8.69 6.30 15.08
N PRO A 2 -7.75 6.76 14.25
CA PRO A 2 -7.33 5.97 13.09
C PRO A 2 -6.79 4.59 13.53
N SER A 3 -6.87 3.61 12.64
CA SER A 3 -6.32 2.26 12.90
C SER A 3 -4.79 2.31 13.07
N ALA A 4 -4.19 1.35 13.76
CA ALA A 4 -2.75 1.37 14.02
C ALA A 4 -1.93 1.29 12.72
N LEU A 5 -2.38 0.47 11.77
CA LEU A 5 -1.78 0.36 10.44
C LEU A 5 -1.94 1.65 9.62
N TRP A 6 -3.07 2.35 9.76
CA TRP A 6 -3.24 3.66 9.11
C TRP A 6 -2.27 4.70 9.68
N SER A 7 -2.17 4.81 11.00
CA SER A 7 -1.20 5.70 11.65
C SER A 7 0.23 5.38 11.22
N PHE A 8 0.61 4.10 11.23
CA PHE A 8 1.91 3.64 10.74
C PHE A 8 2.13 4.04 9.28
N THR A 9 1.12 3.87 8.43
CA THR A 9 1.18 4.22 7.01
C THR A 9 1.50 5.71 6.84
N LEU A 10 0.84 6.59 7.59
CA LEU A 10 1.09 8.03 7.51
C LEU A 10 2.53 8.38 7.90
N ASP A 11 3.02 7.82 9.00
CA ASP A 11 4.40 8.04 9.48
C ASP A 11 5.44 7.48 8.50
N PHE A 12 5.16 6.31 7.93
CA PHE A 12 6.01 5.67 6.94
C PHE A 12 6.04 6.46 5.62
N TYR A 13 4.89 6.97 5.17
CA TYR A 13 4.77 7.76 3.95
C TYR A 13 5.54 9.09 4.02
N ALA A 14 5.66 9.67 5.21
CA ALA A 14 6.44 10.88 5.45
C ALA A 14 7.97 10.67 5.32
N ARG A 15 8.44 9.43 5.24
CA ARG A 15 9.87 9.14 5.13
C ARG A 15 10.40 9.49 3.72
N PRO A 16 11.65 9.97 3.60
CA PRO A 16 12.21 10.35 2.31
C PRO A 16 12.14 9.23 1.26
N GLY A 17 11.54 9.55 0.12
CA GLY A 17 11.44 8.65 -1.04
C GLY A 17 10.27 7.66 -1.01
N VAL A 18 9.58 7.47 0.15
CA VAL A 18 8.48 6.49 0.26
C VAL A 18 7.30 6.88 -0.62
N GLU A 19 6.87 8.15 -0.56
CA GLU A 19 5.79 8.65 -1.42
C GLU A 19 6.05 8.34 -2.90
N GLN A 20 7.25 8.67 -3.39
CA GLN A 20 7.62 8.44 -4.78
C GLN A 20 7.65 6.96 -5.14
N ALA A 21 8.15 6.10 -4.24
CA ALA A 21 8.17 4.66 -4.44
C ALA A 21 6.74 4.07 -4.51
N CYS A 22 5.85 4.51 -3.61
CA CYS A 22 4.44 4.12 -3.63
C CYS A 22 3.73 4.58 -4.92
N LEU A 23 4.03 5.80 -5.40
CA LEU A 23 3.48 6.30 -6.66
C LEU A 23 3.95 5.48 -7.86
N THR A 24 5.22 5.07 -7.89
CA THR A 24 5.75 4.19 -8.94
C THR A 24 5.05 2.82 -8.92
N LEU A 25 4.94 2.20 -7.74
CA LEU A 25 4.21 0.93 -7.57
C LEU A 25 2.76 1.05 -8.06
N GLN A 26 2.09 2.13 -7.69
CA GLN A 26 0.71 2.41 -8.09
C GLN A 26 0.57 2.61 -9.61
N ALA A 27 1.52 3.32 -10.24
CA ALA A 27 1.52 3.54 -11.68
C ALA A 27 1.66 2.21 -12.45
N ASN A 28 2.43 1.27 -11.90
CA ASN A 28 2.58 -0.08 -12.43
C ASN A 28 1.38 -1.00 -12.09
N GLY A 29 0.31 -0.46 -11.50
CA GLY A 29 -0.90 -1.21 -11.16
C GLY A 29 -0.80 -2.04 -9.88
N GLY A 30 0.21 -1.79 -9.05
CA GLY A 30 0.44 -2.46 -7.78
C GLY A 30 -0.49 -1.99 -6.66
N ASN A 31 -0.81 -2.92 -5.75
CA ASN A 31 -1.62 -2.63 -4.57
C ASN A 31 -0.76 -2.05 -3.43
N VAL A 32 -0.70 -0.73 -3.36
CA VAL A 32 0.08 -0.01 -2.32
C VAL A 32 -0.39 -0.38 -0.91
N CYS A 33 -1.68 -0.61 -0.67
CA CYS A 33 -2.19 -1.00 0.65
C CYS A 33 -1.64 -2.36 1.11
N MET A 34 -1.50 -3.33 0.19
CA MET A 34 -0.86 -4.62 0.50
C MET A 34 0.62 -4.45 0.85
N VAL A 35 1.34 -3.65 0.07
CA VAL A 35 2.78 -3.40 0.31
C VAL A 35 2.98 -2.73 1.67
N LEU A 36 2.19 -1.71 2.00
CA LEU A 36 2.22 -1.03 3.29
C LEU A 36 1.88 -1.97 4.46
N CYS A 37 0.88 -2.84 4.29
CA CYS A 37 0.58 -3.89 5.27
C CYS A 37 1.77 -4.83 5.47
N GLY A 38 2.44 -5.25 4.39
CA GLY A 38 3.66 -6.05 4.46
C GLY A 38 4.78 -5.39 5.24
N VAL A 39 5.04 -4.10 4.97
CA VAL A 39 6.02 -3.30 5.71
C VAL A 39 5.67 -3.26 7.21
N TRP A 40 4.40 -3.01 7.54
CA TRP A 40 3.95 -2.96 8.93
C TRP A 40 4.08 -4.31 9.65
N LEU A 41 3.77 -5.42 8.98
CA LEU A 41 3.94 -6.77 9.52
C LEU A 41 5.41 -7.13 9.73
N GLY A 42 6.29 -6.72 8.82
CA GLY A 42 7.74 -6.82 8.99
C GLY A 42 8.24 -6.03 10.20
N ALA A 43 7.78 -4.79 10.38
CA ALA A 43 8.11 -3.96 11.54
C ALA A 43 7.56 -4.52 12.87
N ARG A 44 6.50 -5.34 12.82
CA ARG A 44 5.94 -6.06 13.97
C ARG A 44 6.59 -7.44 14.20
N ASP A 45 7.64 -7.78 13.45
CA ASP A 45 8.33 -9.07 13.56
C ASP A 45 7.39 -10.28 13.38
N VAL A 46 6.41 -10.15 12.50
CA VAL A 46 5.48 -11.23 12.14
C VAL A 46 6.08 -12.06 11.01
N ALA A 47 6.14 -13.39 11.15
CA ALA A 47 6.65 -14.26 10.08
C ALA A 47 5.86 -14.12 8.77
N CYS A 48 6.58 -13.95 7.67
CA CYS A 48 6.01 -14.10 6.34
C CYS A 48 5.83 -15.59 6.03
N THR A 49 4.61 -16.01 5.70
CA THR A 49 4.33 -17.39 5.29
C THR A 49 3.46 -17.40 4.05
N ALA A 50 3.56 -18.45 3.24
CA ALA A 50 2.72 -18.60 2.04
C ALA A 50 1.22 -18.52 2.37
N GLN A 51 0.82 -19.06 3.53
CA GLN A 51 -0.57 -18.98 4.00
C GLN A 51 -0.99 -17.54 4.29
N ARG A 52 -0.19 -16.77 5.04
CA ARG A 52 -0.54 -15.39 5.39
C ARG A 52 -0.52 -14.47 4.16
N LEU A 53 0.43 -14.67 3.25
CA LEU A 53 0.46 -14.00 1.94
C LEU A 53 -0.83 -14.26 1.16
N ALA A 54 -1.28 -15.52 1.11
CA ALA A 54 -2.53 -15.88 0.44
C ALA A 54 -3.75 -15.22 1.09
N GLN A 55 -3.82 -15.17 2.43
CA GLN A 55 -4.91 -14.51 3.16
C GLN A 55 -4.97 -13.01 2.84
N ILE A 56 -3.82 -12.31 2.85
CA ILE A 56 -3.76 -10.89 2.48
C ILE A 56 -4.22 -10.68 1.04
N ARG A 57 -3.72 -11.48 0.09
CA ARG A 57 -4.09 -11.38 -1.32
C ARG A 57 -5.58 -11.60 -1.54
N GLN A 58 -6.16 -12.62 -0.89
CA GLN A 58 -7.59 -12.94 -0.99
C GLN A 58 -8.47 -11.80 -0.48
N LEU A 59 -8.05 -11.12 0.60
CA LEU A 59 -8.78 -9.99 1.15
C LEU A 59 -8.61 -8.73 0.29
N ALA A 60 -7.38 -8.41 -0.09
CA ALA A 60 -7.03 -7.10 -0.64
C ALA A 60 -7.20 -6.98 -2.15
N THR A 61 -7.00 -8.08 -2.90
CA THR A 61 -7.08 -8.06 -4.36
C THR A 61 -8.45 -7.63 -4.87
N PRO A 62 -9.58 -8.26 -4.44
CA PRO A 62 -10.88 -7.91 -4.99
C PRO A 62 -11.25 -6.45 -4.67
N TRP A 63 -10.98 -6.01 -3.44
CA TRP A 63 -11.24 -4.62 -3.05
C TRP A 63 -10.41 -3.63 -3.87
N HIS A 64 -9.14 -3.95 -4.11
CA HIS A 64 -8.29 -3.08 -4.93
C HIS A 64 -8.76 -3.02 -6.37
N ASP A 65 -9.05 -4.17 -6.98
CA ASP A 65 -9.41 -4.25 -8.40
C ASP A 65 -10.81 -3.71 -8.69
N ASP A 66 -11.78 -3.91 -7.79
CA ASP A 66 -13.18 -3.53 -8.00
C ASP A 66 -13.54 -2.16 -7.42
N VAL A 67 -12.78 -1.63 -6.46
CA VAL A 67 -13.09 -0.35 -5.77
C VAL A 67 -12.00 0.69 -5.97
N VAL A 68 -10.76 0.40 -5.56
CA VAL A 68 -9.68 1.41 -5.56
C VAL A 68 -9.23 1.74 -6.98
N ARG A 69 -8.95 0.72 -7.81
CA ARG A 69 -8.45 0.88 -9.17
C ARG A 69 -9.43 1.65 -10.07
N PRO A 70 -10.76 1.40 -10.07
CA PRO A 70 -11.70 2.19 -10.85
C PRO A 70 -11.76 3.67 -10.43
N LEU A 71 -11.75 3.96 -9.12
CA LEU A 71 -11.74 5.34 -8.61
C LEU A 71 -10.47 6.08 -9.04
N ARG A 72 -9.33 5.40 -8.94
CA ARG A 72 -8.01 5.91 -9.35
C ARG A 72 -7.92 6.18 -10.84
N ASN A 73 -8.44 5.27 -11.66
CA ASN A 73 -8.49 5.43 -13.11
C ASN A 73 -9.33 6.65 -13.47
N LEU A 74 -10.54 6.75 -12.93
CA LEU A 74 -11.44 7.87 -13.15
C LEU A 74 -10.82 9.21 -12.76
N ARG A 75 -10.19 9.28 -11.57
CA ARG A 75 -9.47 10.48 -11.11
C ARG A 75 -8.31 10.85 -12.04
N SER A 76 -7.61 9.87 -12.59
CA SER A 76 -6.45 10.08 -13.45
C SER A 76 -6.86 10.54 -14.84
N GLU A 77 -7.90 9.92 -15.42
CA GLU A 77 -8.50 10.31 -16.70
C GLU A 77 -8.99 11.77 -16.68
N TRP A 78 -9.64 12.19 -15.58
CA TRP A 78 -10.15 13.56 -15.43
C TRP A 78 -9.07 14.61 -15.18
N ARG A 79 -7.80 14.23 -15.00
CA ARG A 79 -6.73 15.16 -14.57
C ARG A 79 -6.60 16.40 -15.46
N ASN A 80 -6.61 16.24 -16.78
CA ASN A 80 -6.40 17.34 -17.71
C ASN A 80 -7.69 18.15 -17.92
N ALA A 81 -8.83 17.48 -18.12
CA ALA A 81 -10.12 18.14 -18.32
C ALA A 81 -10.55 18.98 -17.10
N ALA A 82 -10.22 18.53 -15.88
CA ALA A 82 -10.49 19.27 -14.65
C ALA A 82 -9.72 20.59 -14.51
N LEU A 83 -8.70 20.86 -15.36
CA LEU A 83 -8.00 22.15 -15.37
C LEU A 83 -8.84 23.25 -16.03
N GLU A 84 -9.71 22.87 -16.96
CA GLU A 84 -10.54 23.78 -17.75
C GLU A 84 -12.00 23.80 -17.27
N ASP A 85 -12.45 22.76 -16.58
CA ASP A 85 -13.79 22.63 -16.01
C ASP A 85 -13.77 22.53 -14.48
N ALA A 86 -14.19 23.61 -13.82
CA ALA A 86 -14.25 23.70 -12.36
C ALA A 86 -15.26 22.73 -11.72
N ALA A 87 -16.38 22.42 -12.40
CA ALA A 87 -17.36 21.46 -11.91
C ALA A 87 -16.76 20.05 -11.92
N LEU A 88 -16.07 19.69 -13.01
CA LEU A 88 -15.31 18.45 -13.09
C LEU A 88 -14.16 18.39 -12.08
N GLY A 89 -13.48 19.52 -11.83
CA GLY A 89 -12.47 19.64 -10.77
C GLY A 89 -13.04 19.32 -9.39
N GLY A 90 -14.24 19.83 -9.07
CA GLY A 90 -14.95 19.50 -7.84
C GLY A 90 -15.32 18.02 -7.72
N LEU A 91 -15.80 17.40 -8.81
CA LEU A 91 -16.08 15.95 -8.83
C LEU A 91 -14.80 15.13 -8.65
N ARG A 92 -13.72 15.50 -9.34
CA ARG A 92 -12.42 14.85 -9.22
C ARG A 92 -11.88 14.89 -7.80
N ALA A 93 -12.05 15.99 -7.08
CA ALA A 93 -11.67 16.11 -5.69
C ALA A 93 -12.47 15.14 -4.79
N LYS A 94 -13.77 14.99 -5.04
CA LYS A 94 -14.62 14.00 -4.33
C LYS A 94 -14.20 12.57 -4.62
N VAL A 95 -13.89 12.23 -5.88
CA VAL A 95 -13.36 10.91 -6.24
C VAL A 95 -12.03 10.64 -5.53
N LYS A 96 -11.14 11.63 -5.44
CA LYS A 96 -9.88 11.51 -4.69
C LYS A 96 -10.14 11.20 -3.20
N ALA A 97 -11.10 11.88 -2.58
CA ALA A 97 -11.45 11.63 -1.18
C ALA A 97 -12.03 10.22 -0.99
N LEU A 98 -12.90 9.77 -1.89
CA LEU A 98 -13.47 8.43 -1.86
C LEU A 98 -12.44 7.32 -2.10
N GLU A 99 -11.48 7.55 -3.01
CA GLU A 99 -10.34 6.64 -3.21
C GLU A 99 -9.55 6.47 -1.91
N LEU A 100 -9.23 7.58 -1.22
CA LEU A 100 -8.49 7.56 0.04
C LEU A 100 -9.27 6.82 1.15
N GLU A 101 -10.58 7.05 1.24
CA GLU A 101 -11.46 6.35 2.19
C GLU A 101 -11.52 4.84 1.91
N ALA A 102 -11.56 4.44 0.62
CA ALA A 102 -11.52 3.05 0.22
C ALA A 102 -10.19 2.38 0.59
N GLU A 103 -9.05 3.08 0.44
CA GLU A 103 -7.74 2.59 0.86
C GLU A 103 -7.64 2.44 2.38
N GLN A 104 -8.12 3.43 3.14
CA GLN A 104 -8.17 3.38 4.60
C GLN A 104 -9.03 2.20 5.10
N SER A 105 -10.16 1.95 4.44
CA SER A 105 -11.04 0.82 4.75
C SER A 105 -10.34 -0.52 4.52
N LEU A 106 -9.56 -0.64 3.44
CA LEU A 106 -8.77 -1.84 3.16
C LEU A 106 -7.67 -2.06 4.21
N LEU A 107 -6.93 -1.01 4.57
CA LEU A 107 -5.91 -1.08 5.62
C LEU A 107 -6.53 -1.49 6.97
N THR A 108 -7.71 -0.97 7.31
CA THR A 108 -8.43 -1.38 8.53
C THR A 108 -8.78 -2.88 8.53
N GLN A 109 -9.24 -3.41 7.39
CA GLN A 109 -9.54 -4.85 7.27
C GLN A 109 -8.27 -5.72 7.33
N LEU A 110 -7.17 -5.27 6.74
CA LEU A 110 -5.87 -5.96 6.79
C LEU A 110 -5.29 -6.00 8.21
N GLU A 111 -5.45 -4.92 8.97
CA GLU A 111 -5.11 -4.88 10.40
C GLU A 111 -5.94 -5.90 11.19
N GLY A 112 -7.26 -5.96 10.96
CA GLY A 112 -8.13 -6.95 11.60
C GLY A 112 -7.76 -8.40 11.25
N LEU A 113 -7.43 -8.68 9.99
CA LEU A 113 -7.00 -10.02 9.53
C LEU A 113 -5.73 -10.50 10.25
N SER A 114 -4.84 -9.58 10.58
CA SER A 114 -3.50 -9.86 11.13
C SER A 114 -3.36 -9.50 12.62
N ALA A 115 -4.48 -9.22 13.29
CA ALA A 115 -4.49 -8.84 14.70
C ALA A 115 -3.91 -9.94 15.60
N ASP A 116 -4.31 -11.19 15.36
CA ASP A 116 -3.92 -12.36 16.17
C ASP A 116 -2.63 -13.04 15.69
N TRP A 117 -1.92 -12.45 14.73
CA TRP A 117 -0.68 -13.04 14.23
C TRP A 117 0.47 -12.77 15.20
N PRO A 118 1.17 -13.83 15.67
CA PRO A 118 2.28 -13.68 16.61
C PRO A 118 3.44 -12.90 16.01
N ALA A 119 4.00 -12.02 16.84
CA ALA A 119 5.28 -11.34 16.64
C ALA A 119 6.43 -12.19 17.19
N GLY A 120 7.69 -11.86 16.85
CA GLY A 120 8.86 -12.61 17.30
C GLY A 120 9.21 -13.80 16.41
N GLU A 121 8.57 -13.92 15.25
CA GLU A 121 8.71 -15.08 14.37
C GLU A 121 9.36 -14.74 13.02
N ALA A 122 9.59 -13.45 12.70
CA ALA A 122 10.13 -13.11 11.40
C ALA A 122 11.59 -13.56 11.28
N ARG A 123 11.89 -14.15 10.11
CA ARG A 123 13.26 -14.48 9.73
C ARG A 123 13.89 -13.32 8.98
N ASP A 124 13.09 -12.67 8.15
CA ASP A 124 13.45 -11.51 7.35
C ASP A 124 12.19 -10.70 7.03
N ALA A 125 12.20 -9.41 7.41
CA ALA A 125 11.09 -8.49 7.13
C ALA A 125 10.94 -8.22 5.61
N GLU A 126 11.99 -8.42 4.82
CA GLU A 126 11.96 -8.25 3.36
C GLU A 126 11.08 -9.30 2.66
N GLU A 127 10.84 -10.46 3.30
CA GLU A 127 9.97 -11.51 2.75
C GLU A 127 8.55 -11.00 2.49
N TRP A 128 8.06 -10.06 3.31
CA TRP A 128 6.76 -9.44 3.11
C TRP A 128 6.73 -8.51 1.90
N LEU A 129 7.77 -7.68 1.74
CA LEU A 129 7.87 -6.75 0.62
C LEU A 129 7.94 -7.50 -0.71
N ILE A 130 8.77 -8.54 -0.78
CA ILE A 130 8.90 -9.37 -1.98
C ILE A 130 7.62 -10.17 -2.23
N GLY A 131 7.06 -10.77 -1.17
CA GLY A 131 5.89 -11.64 -1.27
C GLY A 131 4.58 -10.91 -1.62
N LEU A 132 4.43 -9.63 -1.28
CA LEU A 132 3.19 -8.88 -1.50
C LEU A 132 3.21 -7.94 -2.71
N VAL A 133 4.31 -7.89 -3.46
CA VAL A 133 4.29 -7.29 -4.80
C VAL A 133 3.30 -8.08 -5.65
N ASP A 134 2.33 -7.38 -6.21
CA ASP A 134 1.38 -8.02 -7.12
C ASP A 134 2.12 -8.47 -8.38
N GLU A 135 2.16 -9.78 -8.62
CA GLU A 135 2.76 -10.34 -9.84
C GLU A 135 2.03 -9.86 -11.11
N ARG A 136 0.79 -9.38 -10.97
CA ARG A 136 0.02 -8.78 -12.07
C ARG A 136 0.39 -7.32 -12.33
N ALA A 137 1.16 -6.67 -11.46
CA ALA A 137 1.70 -5.34 -11.72
C ALA A 137 2.70 -5.40 -12.89
N GLU A 138 2.76 -4.33 -13.69
CA GLU A 138 3.69 -4.25 -14.81
C GLU A 138 5.14 -4.49 -14.32
N GLY A 139 5.78 -5.51 -14.91
CA GLY A 139 7.13 -5.93 -14.57
C GLY A 139 7.30 -6.67 -13.23
N GLY A 140 6.23 -6.92 -12.48
CA GLY A 140 6.27 -7.66 -11.20
C GLY A 140 7.34 -7.11 -10.24
N VAL A 141 8.10 -8.01 -9.61
CA VAL A 141 9.20 -7.63 -8.69
C VAL A 141 10.33 -6.89 -9.43
N GLU A 142 10.69 -7.30 -10.64
CA GLU A 142 11.81 -6.72 -11.39
C GLU A 142 11.54 -5.29 -11.83
N GLY A 143 10.34 -5.03 -12.38
CA GLY A 143 9.91 -3.71 -12.81
C GLY A 143 9.69 -2.72 -11.65
N ASN A 144 9.53 -3.23 -10.44
CA ASN A 144 9.34 -2.42 -9.23
C ASN A 144 10.55 -2.44 -8.30
N ARG A 145 11.70 -3.00 -8.74
CA ARG A 145 12.88 -3.20 -7.91
C ARG A 145 13.37 -1.94 -7.20
N ASP A 146 13.44 -0.82 -7.92
CA ASP A 146 13.93 0.44 -7.36
C ASP A 146 12.97 1.01 -6.31
N ALA A 147 11.67 0.94 -6.57
CA ALA A 147 10.65 1.33 -5.60
C ALA A 147 10.72 0.45 -4.35
N LEU A 148 10.81 -0.87 -4.52
CA LEU A 148 10.94 -1.82 -3.41
C LEU A 148 12.23 -1.62 -2.62
N HIS A 149 13.33 -1.26 -3.29
CA HIS A 149 14.59 -0.93 -2.64
C HIS A 149 14.47 0.31 -1.75
N VAL A 150 13.79 1.35 -2.22
CA VAL A 150 13.52 2.56 -1.42
C VAL A 150 12.65 2.24 -0.21
N LEU A 151 11.57 1.48 -0.41
CA LEU A 151 10.69 1.07 0.69
C LEU A 151 11.45 0.26 1.73
N ARG A 152 12.30 -0.68 1.30
CA ARG A 152 13.16 -1.46 2.17
C ARG A 152 14.10 -0.60 3.01
N ILE A 153 14.82 0.34 2.39
CA ILE A 153 15.69 1.27 3.13
C ILE A 153 14.88 2.08 4.14
N ALA A 154 13.67 2.49 3.76
CA ALA A 154 12.80 3.22 4.65
C ALA A 154 12.37 2.35 5.85
N VAL A 155 12.16 1.04 5.70
CA VAL A 155 11.82 0.12 6.82
C VAL A 155 12.95 0.05 7.84
N GLY A 156 14.19 -0.19 7.40
CA GLY A 156 15.36 -0.37 8.27
C GLY A 156 15.80 0.88 9.05
N ARG A 157 15.27 2.06 8.71
CA ARG A 157 15.48 3.29 9.49
C ARG A 157 14.60 3.40 10.73
N SER A 158 13.71 2.44 10.98
CA SER A 158 12.87 2.42 12.18
C SER A 158 13.66 2.08 13.46
N ASP A 159 14.84 1.47 13.33
CA ASP A 159 15.69 1.06 14.45
C ASP A 159 16.69 2.14 14.91
N ASP A 160 16.73 3.28 14.22
CA ASP A 160 17.71 4.34 14.47
C ASP A 160 16.99 5.65 14.79
N GLN A 161 16.29 5.68 15.92
CA GLN A 161 15.82 6.91 16.55
C GLN A 161 16.19 6.88 18.04
N PRO A 162 17.01 7.82 18.53
CA PRO A 162 17.49 7.85 19.92
C PRO A 162 16.39 8.14 20.95
#